data_AF-A0A447U728-F1
#
_entry.id   AF-A0A447U728-F1
#
_cell.length_a   1.000
_cell.length_b   1.000
_cell.length_c   1.000
_cell.angle_alpha   90.00
_cell.angle_beta   90.00
_cell.angle_gamma   90.00
#
_symmetry.space_group_name_H-M   'P 1'
#
loop_
_entity.id
_entity.type
_entity.pdbx_description
1 polymer ?
#
loop_
_entity_poly.entity_id
_entity_poly.type
_entity_poly.pdbx_seq_one_letter_code
_entity_poly.pdbx_strand_id
1 'polypeptide(L)'
;MGQQLVVTEGVYSMDGDSAPLAEIQHIARRHHAWLLVDDAHGIGVTGDEGRGTCWLRGVKPELLVVTFGKGFGVSGAAVLCSEKRRRLSAAIRPSSGLQHQYAARPGARR
;
A
#
# COMPACT_ATOMS: atom_id res chain seq x y z
N MET A 1 16.84 -13.06 13.65
CA MET A 1 16.76 -11.60 13.44
C MET A 1 15.44 -11.31 12.74
N GLY A 2 14.63 -10.37 13.25
CA GLY A 2 13.30 -10.08 12.70
C GLY A 2 13.36 -9.26 11.42
N GLN A 3 12.32 -9.37 10.57
CA GLN A 3 12.17 -8.55 9.39
C GLN A 3 11.82 -7.10 9.81
N GLN A 4 12.63 -6.13 9.41
CA GLN A 4 12.34 -4.70 9.64
C GLN A 4 11.28 -4.23 8.64
N LEU A 5 10.38 -3.35 9.10
CA LEU A 5 9.30 -2.76 8.31
C LEU A 5 9.31 -1.24 8.48
N VAL A 6 9.40 -0.53 7.36
CA VAL A 6 9.19 0.92 7.26
C VAL A 6 7.74 1.14 6.85
N VAL A 7 7.04 2.04 7.56
CA VAL A 7 5.63 2.36 7.32
C VAL A 7 5.51 3.85 7.03
N THR A 8 4.76 4.21 5.99
CA THR A 8 4.50 5.61 5.64
C THR A 8 3.14 5.73 4.92
N GLU A 9 2.62 6.96 4.84
CA GLU A 9 1.47 7.29 3.99
C GLU A 9 1.96 7.78 2.63
N GLY A 10 1.17 7.58 1.57
CA GLY A 10 1.43 8.22 0.28
C GLY A 10 1.21 9.74 0.36
N VAL A 11 0.05 10.11 0.89
CA VAL A 11 -0.37 11.49 1.16
C VAL A 11 -0.77 11.58 2.63
N TYR A 12 -0.16 12.49 3.38
CA TYR A 12 -0.45 12.67 4.79
C TYR A 12 -1.82 13.35 4.96
N SER A 13 -2.68 12.73 5.76
CA SER A 13 -4.09 13.13 5.88
C SER A 13 -4.33 14.55 6.39
N MET A 14 -3.44 15.08 7.23
CA MET A 14 -3.61 16.39 7.86
C MET A 14 -3.29 17.54 6.90
N ASP A 15 -2.08 17.53 6.34
CA ASP A 15 -1.56 18.65 5.55
C ASP A 15 -1.72 18.43 4.04
N GLY A 16 -1.99 17.19 3.61
CA GLY A 16 -2.17 16.82 2.20
C GLY A 16 -0.87 16.77 1.39
N ASP A 17 0.28 16.90 2.04
CA ASP A 17 1.59 16.76 1.41
C ASP A 17 1.94 15.28 1.18
N SER A 18 2.86 15.02 0.23
CA SER A 18 3.24 13.66 -0.15
C SER A 18 4.56 13.26 0.48
N ALA A 19 4.64 12.02 0.94
CA ALA A 19 5.92 11.44 1.35
C ALA A 19 6.90 11.31 0.16
N PRO A 20 8.23 11.44 0.40
CA PRO A 20 9.25 11.20 -0.63
C PRO A 20 9.44 9.68 -0.85
N LEU A 21 8.41 9.03 -1.40
CA LEU A 21 8.32 7.56 -1.47
C LEU A 21 9.51 6.87 -2.14
N ALA A 22 10.12 7.50 -3.15
CA ALA A 22 11.28 6.94 -3.86
C ALA A 22 12.52 6.87 -2.95
N GLU A 23 12.75 7.90 -2.15
CA GLU A 23 13.86 7.99 -1.20
C GLU A 23 13.64 7.01 -0.04
N ILE A 24 12.42 6.96 0.48
CA ILE A 24 12.04 5.99 1.53
C ILE A 24 12.24 4.55 1.02
N GLN A 25 11.81 4.23 -0.19
CA GLN A 25 12.03 2.92 -0.79
C GLN A 25 13.53 2.61 -0.96
N HIS A 26 14.33 3.59 -1.38
CA HIS A 26 15.78 3.43 -1.50
C HIS A 26 16.41 3.09 -0.14
N ILE A 27 16.06 3.83 0.91
CA ILE A 27 16.56 3.59 2.28
C ILE A 27 16.11 2.22 2.80
N ALA A 28 14.83 1.90 2.69
CA ALA A 28 14.30 0.60 3.14
C ALA A 28 15.05 -0.57 2.49
N ARG A 29 15.32 -0.49 1.17
CA ARG A 29 16.11 -1.50 0.45
C ARG A 29 17.55 -1.61 0.97
N ARG A 30 18.21 -0.50 1.27
CA ARG A 30 19.59 -0.49 1.82
C ARG A 30 19.68 -1.19 3.18
N HIS A 31 18.61 -1.16 3.97
CA HIS A 31 18.54 -1.81 5.27
C HIS A 31 17.92 -3.23 5.22
N HIS A 32 17.68 -3.77 4.02
CA HIS A 32 16.94 -5.03 3.84
C HIS A 32 15.56 -5.03 4.55
N ALA A 33 14.99 -3.85 4.73
CA ALA A 33 13.68 -3.64 5.32
C ALA A 33 12.60 -3.69 4.24
N TRP A 34 11.38 -4.01 4.68
CA TRP A 34 10.20 -3.92 3.84
C TRP A 34 9.64 -2.50 3.87
N LEU A 35 9.00 -2.08 2.79
CA LEU A 35 8.19 -0.86 2.77
C LEU A 35 6.70 -1.21 2.74
N LEU A 36 5.95 -0.66 3.70
CA LEU A 36 4.50 -0.55 3.64
C LEU A 36 4.12 0.90 3.35
N VAL A 37 3.26 1.10 2.34
CA VAL A 37 2.64 2.41 2.06
C VAL A 37 1.14 2.30 2.30
N ASP A 38 0.59 3.19 3.12
CA ASP A 38 -0.85 3.45 3.18
C ASP A 38 -1.21 4.52 2.15
N ASP A 39 -1.96 4.15 1.12
CA ASP A 39 -2.36 5.03 0.04
C ASP A 39 -3.84 5.43 0.15
N ALA A 40 -4.39 5.45 1.37
CA ALA A 40 -5.81 5.75 1.60
C ALA A 40 -6.27 7.11 1.04
N HIS A 41 -5.40 8.13 1.06
CA HIS A 41 -5.69 9.47 0.53
C HIS A 41 -5.27 9.65 -0.93
N GLY A 42 -4.44 8.77 -1.49
CA GLY A 42 -4.00 8.86 -2.87
C GLY A 42 -4.79 7.99 -3.84
N ILE A 43 -5.21 6.79 -3.42
CA ILE A 43 -5.95 5.84 -4.26
C ILE A 43 -7.34 6.40 -4.64
N GLY A 44 -7.68 6.32 -5.92
CA GLY A 44 -8.90 6.92 -6.48
C GLY A 44 -8.84 8.45 -6.67
N VAL A 45 -7.74 9.11 -6.29
CA VAL A 45 -7.59 10.58 -6.34
C VAL A 45 -6.40 11.01 -7.21
N THR A 46 -5.26 10.32 -7.06
CA THR A 46 -3.99 10.70 -7.68
C THR A 46 -3.50 9.64 -8.66
N GLY A 47 -2.58 10.04 -9.54
CA GLY A 47 -2.06 9.17 -10.59
C GLY A 47 -3.06 8.97 -11.72
N ASP A 48 -2.56 8.47 -12.84
CA ASP A 48 -3.39 8.19 -14.01
C ASP A 48 -4.49 7.19 -13.64
N GLU A 49 -5.73 7.53 -14.00
CA GLU A 49 -6.94 6.77 -13.67
C GLU A 49 -7.14 6.50 -12.16
N GLY A 50 -6.58 7.34 -11.28
CA GLY A 50 -6.72 7.19 -9.83
C GLY A 50 -5.91 6.02 -9.25
N ARG A 51 -4.84 5.58 -9.94
CA ARG A 51 -3.98 4.47 -9.53
C ARG A 51 -3.18 4.69 -8.24
N GLY A 52 -3.21 5.90 -7.69
CA GLY A 52 -2.68 6.23 -6.36
C GLY A 52 -1.27 6.79 -6.37
N THR A 53 -0.81 7.17 -5.18
CA THR A 53 0.47 7.87 -4.98
C THR A 53 1.65 6.99 -5.37
N CYS A 54 1.57 5.69 -5.11
CA CYS A 54 2.63 4.75 -5.49
C CYS A 54 2.84 4.71 -7.00
N TRP A 55 1.76 4.71 -7.79
CA TRP A 55 1.84 4.80 -9.25
C TRP A 55 2.46 6.13 -9.69
N LEU A 56 1.97 7.24 -9.14
CA LEU A 56 2.42 8.58 -9.50
C LEU A 56 3.93 8.78 -9.25
N ARG A 57 4.45 8.15 -8.19
CA ARG A 57 5.87 8.23 -7.81
C ARG A 57 6.74 7.12 -8.41
N GLY A 58 6.17 6.19 -9.18
CA GLY A 58 6.91 5.05 -9.73
C GLY A 58 7.45 4.08 -8.67
N VAL A 59 6.79 3.99 -7.51
CA VAL A 59 7.22 3.19 -6.36
C VAL A 59 6.37 1.93 -6.23
N LYS A 60 7.04 0.79 -5.99
CA LYS A 60 6.38 -0.50 -5.76
C LYS A 60 6.73 -1.03 -4.37
N PRO A 61 5.93 -0.74 -3.33
CA PRO A 61 6.23 -1.18 -1.97
C PRO A 61 6.02 -2.69 -1.81
N GLU A 62 6.55 -3.25 -0.72
CA GLU A 62 6.34 -4.65 -0.34
C GLU A 62 4.88 -4.93 0.01
N LEU A 63 4.27 -3.97 0.70
CA LEU A 63 2.88 -3.97 1.13
C LEU A 63 2.26 -2.62 0.76
N LEU A 64 1.06 -2.65 0.19
CA LEU A 64 0.29 -1.46 -0.11
C LEU A 64 -1.09 -1.59 0.55
N VAL A 65 -1.42 -0.66 1.43
CA VAL A 65 -2.74 -0.57 2.07
C VAL A 65 -3.56 0.45 1.29
N VAL A 66 -4.80 0.07 0.96
CA VAL A 66 -5.77 0.96 0.31
C VAL A 66 -7.11 0.86 1.02
N THR A 67 -7.87 1.94 1.01
CA THR A 67 -9.27 1.96 1.45
C THR A 67 -10.19 2.27 0.28
N PHE A 68 -11.38 1.70 0.31
CA PHE A 68 -12.48 2.06 -0.58
C PHE A 68 -13.41 3.13 0.04
N GLY A 69 -13.15 3.50 1.30
CA GLY A 69 -13.92 4.47 2.10
C GLY A 69 -13.79 5.94 1.71
N LYS A 70 -12.78 6.30 0.90
CA LYS A 70 -12.41 7.69 0.61
C LYS A 70 -12.66 8.01 -0.86
N GLY A 71 -11.61 8.03 -1.69
CA GLY A 71 -11.71 8.36 -3.12
C GLY A 71 -12.74 7.53 -3.90
N PHE A 72 -13.03 6.30 -3.45
CA PHE A 72 -14.05 5.43 -4.08
C PHE A 72 -15.46 5.57 -3.50
N GLY A 73 -15.65 6.18 -2.32
CA GLY A 73 -16.97 6.41 -1.72
C GLY A 73 -17.78 5.16 -1.30
N VAL A 74 -17.15 3.99 -1.16
CA VAL A 74 -17.81 2.75 -0.72
C VAL A 74 -17.20 2.27 0.61
N SER A 75 -17.31 0.99 0.97
CA SER A 75 -16.73 0.46 2.22
C SER A 75 -15.72 -0.65 1.95
N GLY A 76 -14.72 -0.76 2.82
CA GLY A 76 -13.71 -1.81 2.80
C GLY A 76 -12.28 -1.30 2.65
N ALA A 77 -11.33 -2.23 2.78
CA ALA A 77 -9.91 -1.98 2.63
C ALA A 77 -9.22 -3.24 2.11
N ALA A 78 -8.05 -3.08 1.51
CA ALA A 78 -7.22 -4.18 1.03
C ALA A 78 -5.76 -3.97 1.36
N VAL A 79 -5.05 -5.08 1.55
CA VAL A 79 -3.57 -5.12 1.61
C VAL A 79 -3.09 -5.85 0.37
N LEU A 80 -2.42 -5.12 -0.51
CA LEU A 80 -1.86 -5.63 -1.75
C LEU A 80 -0.41 -6.01 -1.53
N CYS A 81 -0.01 -7.20 -1.99
CA CYS A 81 1.36 -7.68 -1.95
C CYS A 81 1.62 -8.68 -3.07
N SER A 82 2.90 -8.89 -3.41
CA SER A 82 3.24 -9.94 -4.39
C SER A 82 2.92 -11.32 -3.85
N GLU A 83 2.59 -12.28 -4.72
CA GLU A 83 2.28 -13.65 -4.31
C GLU A 83 3.37 -14.29 -3.43
N LYS A 84 4.64 -14.07 -3.79
CA LYS A 84 5.81 -14.55 -3.03
C LYS A 84 5.80 -14.10 -1.55
N ARG A 85 5.16 -12.96 -1.26
CA ARG A 85 5.11 -12.33 0.07
C ARG A 85 3.79 -12.58 0.80
N ARG A 86 2.81 -13.24 0.18
CA ARG A 86 1.47 -13.51 0.73
C ARG A 86 1.49 -14.30 2.05
N ARG A 87 2.39 -15.27 2.20
CA ARG A 87 2.50 -16.11 3.41
C ARG A 87 3.08 -15.33 4.60
N LEU A 88 3.92 -14.35 4.32
CA LEU A 88 4.62 -13.54 5.33
C LEU A 88 3.77 -12.36 5.81
N SER A 89 2.88 -11.82 4.96
CA SER A 89 1.94 -10.75 5.35
C SER A 89 0.80 -11.21 6.26
N ALA A 90 0.59 -12.52 6.42
CA ALA A 90 -0.43 -13.09 7.31
C ALA A 90 -0.24 -12.71 8.79
N ALA A 91 0.95 -12.26 9.18
CA ALA A 91 1.26 -11.77 10.53
C ALA A 91 0.71 -10.36 10.82
N ILE A 92 0.21 -9.63 9.81
CA ILE A 92 -0.32 -8.25 9.94
C ILE A 92 -1.86 -8.25 10.06
N ARG A 93 -2.47 -9.40 10.39
CA ARG A 93 -3.94 -9.51 10.51
C ARG A 93 -4.46 -8.74 11.73
N PRO A 94 -5.43 -7.81 11.56
CA PRO A 94 -6.15 -7.24 12.69
C PRO A 94 -7.02 -8.32 13.36
N SER A 95 -7.17 -8.23 14.68
CA SER A 95 -7.87 -9.20 15.53
C SER A 95 -9.40 -9.20 15.39
N SER A 96 -9.99 -8.24 14.66
CA SER A 96 -11.43 -8.02 14.60
C SER A 96 -12.07 -8.44 13.26
N GLY A 97 -12.51 -9.70 13.19
CA GLY A 97 -13.86 -10.13 12.81
C GLY A 97 -14.52 -9.83 11.44
N LEU A 98 -14.12 -8.87 10.60
CA LEU A 98 -14.76 -8.64 9.30
C LEU A 98 -13.77 -8.78 8.13
N GLN A 99 -14.02 -9.75 7.24
CA GLN A 99 -13.15 -10.07 6.11
C GLN A 99 -13.93 -10.01 4.79
N HIS A 100 -13.54 -9.09 3.89
CA HIS A 100 -13.69 -9.29 2.45
C HIS A 100 -12.30 -9.15 1.82
N GLN A 101 -11.61 -10.28 1.64
CA GLN A 101 -10.35 -10.34 0.92
C GLN A 101 -10.63 -10.41 -0.58
N TYR A 102 -10.29 -9.35 -1.32
CA TYR A 102 -10.19 -9.42 -2.78
C TYR A 102 -8.73 -9.60 -3.16
N ALA A 103 -8.34 -10.83 -3.49
CA ALA A 103 -7.09 -11.10 -4.19
C ALA A 103 -7.32 -10.78 -5.67
N ALA A 104 -6.62 -9.77 -6.21
CA ALA A 104 -6.60 -9.54 -7.64
C ALA A 104 -6.06 -10.80 -8.35
N ARG A 105 -6.86 -11.38 -9.25
CA ARG A 105 -6.44 -12.54 -10.05
C ARG A 105 -5.30 -12.12 -10.98
N PRO A 106 -4.24 -12.92 -11.13
CA PRO A 106 -3.23 -12.66 -12.15
C PRO A 106 -3.89 -12.80 -13.54
N GLY A 107 -4.02 -11.69 -14.27
CA GLY A 107 -4.64 -11.73 -15.61
C GLY A 107 -5.23 -10.43 -16.15
N ALA A 108 -5.41 -9.39 -15.34
CA ALA A 108 -5.80 -8.08 -15.87
C ALA A 108 -4.61 -7.47 -16.64
N ARG A 109 -4.60 -7.67 -17.97
CA ARG A 109 -3.64 -7.06 -18.89
C ARG A 109 -4.04 -5.61 -19.18
N ARG A 110 -2.99 -4.77 -19.16
CA ARG A 110 -2.84 -3.38 -19.62
C ARG A 110 -3.30 -2.32 -18.63
#